data_AF-A0A965CYM3-F1
#
_entry.id   AF-A0A965CYM3-F1
#
_cell.length_a   1.000
_cell.length_b   1.000
_cell.length_c   1.000
_cell.angle_alpha   90.00
_cell.angle_beta   90.00
_cell.angle_gamma   90.00
#
_symmetry.space_group_name_H-M   'P 1'
#
loop_
_entity.id
_entity.type
_entity.pdbx_description
1 polymer ?
#
loop_
_entity_poly.entity_id
_entity_poly.type
_entity_poly.pdbx_seq_one_letter_code
_entity_poly.pdbx_strand_id
1 'polypeptide(L)'
;RLGSRHVMVVHGLEGLDEISVAGPTMIGEVKDGEVREYRVSPADFGMSVHDSAAIRVDGPEKSKAMLLDAIDGKPGAASDIVALNAGASIYTAGLAPSHADGVKKARAIMTGGAARKKLEQFVAFTKSA
;
A
#
# COMPACT_ATOMS: atom_id res chain seq x y z
N ARG A 1 17.35 -15.13 -13.28
CA ARG A 1 17.45 -14.18 -12.15
C ARG A 1 17.80 -12.80 -12.72
N LEU A 2 17.21 -11.70 -12.23
CA LEU A 2 17.36 -10.33 -12.80
C LEU A 2 18.23 -9.37 -11.96
N GLY A 3 18.82 -9.84 -10.86
CA GLY A 3 19.72 -9.02 -10.03
C GLY A 3 19.04 -8.17 -8.94
N SER A 4 17.75 -8.38 -8.67
CA SER A 4 17.02 -7.67 -7.62
C SER A 4 17.54 -7.98 -6.21
N ARG A 5 17.54 -6.97 -5.32
CA ARG A 5 18.06 -7.07 -3.94
C ARG A 5 16.98 -7.38 -2.90
N HIS A 6 15.87 -6.65 -2.95
CA HIS A 6 14.73 -6.82 -2.05
C HIS A 6 13.43 -6.66 -2.86
N VAL A 7 12.61 -7.71 -2.89
CA VAL A 7 11.38 -7.77 -3.70
C VAL A 7 10.28 -8.46 -2.90
N MET A 8 9.05 -7.98 -3.03
CA MET A 8 7.85 -8.71 -2.66
C MET A 8 6.99 -8.92 -3.90
N VAL A 9 6.71 -10.17 -4.25
CA VAL A 9 5.67 -10.56 -5.20
C VAL A 9 4.44 -10.92 -4.39
N VAL A 10 3.28 -10.37 -4.75
CA VAL A 10 2.08 -10.45 -3.93
C VAL A 10 0.89 -10.95 -4.73
N HIS A 11 -0.02 -11.66 -4.07
CA HIS A 11 -1.29 -12.10 -4.63
C HIS A 11 -2.36 -12.16 -3.53
N GLY A 12 -3.34 -11.26 -3.57
CA GLY A 12 -4.53 -11.31 -2.72
C GLY A 12 -5.37 -12.53 -3.10
N LEU A 13 -5.73 -13.37 -2.12
CA LEU A 13 -6.33 -14.68 -2.41
C LEU A 13 -7.76 -14.62 -2.99
N GLU A 14 -8.38 -13.45 -2.95
CA GLU A 14 -9.63 -13.13 -3.65
C GLU A 14 -9.44 -12.70 -5.11
N GLY A 15 -8.21 -12.73 -5.62
CA GLY A 15 -7.89 -12.45 -7.03
C GLY A 15 -7.23 -11.11 -7.30
N LEU A 16 -6.82 -10.36 -6.27
CA LEU A 16 -6.10 -9.10 -6.43
C LEU A 16 -4.60 -9.33 -6.72
N ASP A 17 -4.02 -8.46 -7.53
CA ASP A 17 -2.59 -8.37 -7.84
C ASP A 17 -1.82 -7.48 -6.86
N GLU A 18 -2.43 -7.15 -5.72
CA GLU A 18 -1.88 -6.32 -4.64
C GLU A 18 -2.13 -6.95 -3.25
N ILE A 19 -1.60 -6.33 -2.20
CA ILE A 19 -1.92 -6.76 -0.82
C ILE A 19 -3.35 -6.37 -0.50
N SER A 20 -4.14 -7.38 -0.16
CA SER A 20 -5.57 -7.25 0.07
C SER A 20 -5.90 -6.64 1.43
N VAL A 21 -6.94 -5.82 1.43
CA VAL A 21 -7.64 -5.35 2.64
C VAL A 21 -8.82 -6.25 3.02
N ALA A 22 -9.21 -7.17 2.13
CA ALA A 22 -10.38 -8.05 2.25
C ALA A 22 -10.05 -9.48 2.68
N GLY A 23 -8.78 -9.84 2.77
CA GLY A 23 -8.39 -11.18 3.20
C GLY A 23 -6.88 -11.42 3.18
N PRO A 24 -6.46 -12.69 3.29
CA PRO A 24 -5.06 -13.05 3.24
C PRO A 24 -4.44 -12.75 1.88
N THR A 25 -3.16 -12.39 1.90
CA THR A 25 -2.32 -12.21 0.71
C THR A 25 -1.15 -13.18 0.79
N MET A 26 -0.88 -13.91 -0.30
CA MET A 26 0.35 -14.69 -0.46
C MET A 26 1.49 -13.77 -0.86
N ILE A 27 2.65 -13.93 -0.22
CA ILE A 27 3.86 -13.16 -0.47
C ILE A 27 4.99 -14.11 -0.84
N GLY A 28 5.66 -13.84 -1.97
CA GLY A 28 7.00 -14.34 -2.28
C GLY A 28 8.01 -13.21 -2.10
N GLU A 29 8.85 -13.28 -1.07
CA GLU A 29 9.84 -12.26 -0.76
C GLU A 29 11.25 -12.75 -1.15
N VAL A 30 11.99 -11.91 -1.87
CA VAL A 30 13.44 -12.05 -2.06
C VAL A 30 14.13 -11.04 -1.16
N LYS A 31 14.99 -11.49 -0.25
CA LYS A 31 15.80 -10.62 0.61
C LYS A 31 17.07 -11.33 1.04
N ASP A 32 18.20 -10.62 1.04
CA ASP A 32 19.51 -11.15 1.44
C ASP A 32 19.91 -12.44 0.68
N GLY A 33 19.47 -12.56 -0.57
CA GLY A 33 19.73 -13.72 -1.43
C GLY A 33 18.83 -14.94 -1.18
N GLU A 34 17.95 -14.88 -0.19
CA GLU A 34 16.98 -15.92 0.14
C GLU A 34 15.60 -15.62 -0.44
N VAL A 35 14.86 -16.67 -0.74
CA VAL A 35 13.44 -16.61 -1.11
C VAL A 35 12.63 -17.16 0.06
N ARG A 36 11.62 -16.41 0.50
CA ARG A 36 10.68 -16.83 1.54
C ARG A 36 9.27 -16.66 1.03
N GLU A 37 8.44 -17.65 1.30
CA GLU A 37 7.01 -17.61 1.00
C GLU A 37 6.22 -17.62 2.30
N TYR A 38 5.29 -16.68 2.43
CA TYR A 38 4.46 -16.54 3.63
C TYR A 38 3.13 -15.86 3.29
N ARG A 39 2.23 -15.83 4.27
CA ARG A 39 0.95 -15.13 4.17
C ARG A 39 0.91 -13.98 5.15
N VAL A 40 0.23 -12.92 4.75
CA VAL A 40 -0.15 -11.81 5.62
C VAL A 40 -1.64 -11.55 5.50
N SER A 41 -2.21 -10.95 6.51
CA SER A 41 -3.60 -10.50 6.59
C SER A 41 -3.65 -9.08 7.16
N PRO A 42 -4.75 -8.32 6.94
CA PRO A 42 -4.91 -7.01 7.56
C PRO A 42 -4.68 -7.00 9.08
N ALA A 43 -5.08 -8.07 9.76
CA ALA A 43 -4.95 -8.21 11.21
C ALA A 43 -3.47 -8.17 11.70
N ASP A 44 -2.53 -8.65 10.89
CA ASP A 44 -1.09 -8.62 11.21
C ASP A 44 -0.53 -7.19 11.29
N PHE A 45 -1.28 -6.21 10.75
CA PHE A 45 -0.96 -4.78 10.76
C PHE A 45 -1.88 -3.98 11.70
N GLY A 46 -2.69 -4.66 12.52
CA GLY A 46 -3.69 -4.03 13.37
C GLY A 46 -4.84 -3.39 12.60
N MET A 47 -5.19 -3.92 11.43
CA MET A 47 -6.34 -3.50 10.62
C MET A 47 -7.47 -4.52 10.73
N SER A 48 -8.70 -4.03 10.66
CA SER A 48 -9.85 -4.89 10.40
C SER A 48 -9.83 -5.36 8.95
N VAL A 49 -10.38 -6.54 8.70
CA VAL A 49 -10.71 -6.97 7.34
C VAL A 49 -11.92 -6.16 6.85
N HIS A 50 -11.86 -5.67 5.62
CA HIS A 50 -12.94 -4.93 4.98
C HIS A 50 -13.60 -5.77 3.88
N ASP A 51 -14.82 -5.43 3.48
CA ASP A 51 -15.39 -6.01 2.25
C ASP A 51 -14.64 -5.43 1.04
N SER A 52 -14.27 -6.28 0.07
CA SER A 52 -13.74 -5.86 -1.23
C SER A 52 -14.60 -4.81 -1.94
N ALA A 53 -15.92 -4.83 -1.72
CA ALA A 53 -16.85 -3.83 -2.25
C ALA A 53 -16.58 -2.41 -1.71
N ALA A 54 -15.94 -2.27 -0.54
CA ALA A 54 -15.66 -0.98 0.09
C ALA A 54 -14.64 -0.12 -0.67
N ILE A 55 -13.82 -0.73 -1.55
CA ILE A 55 -12.87 -0.04 -2.42
C ILE A 55 -13.33 0.00 -3.88
N ARG A 56 -14.53 -0.51 -4.18
CA ARG A 56 -15.10 -0.46 -5.52
C ARG A 56 -15.64 0.93 -5.80
N VAL A 57 -15.26 1.48 -6.95
CA VAL A 57 -15.70 2.81 -7.40
C VAL A 57 -16.34 2.73 -8.78
N ASP A 58 -17.21 3.69 -9.04
CA ASP A 58 -17.92 3.85 -10.30
C ASP A 58 -17.46 5.14 -10.98
N GLY A 59 -16.51 4.98 -11.91
CA GLY A 59 -15.94 6.06 -12.71
C GLY A 59 -14.70 6.75 -12.11
N PRO A 60 -13.93 7.46 -12.97
CA PRO A 60 -12.66 8.06 -12.58
C PRO A 60 -12.79 9.19 -11.55
N GLU A 61 -13.91 9.90 -11.52
CA GLU A 61 -14.17 11.02 -10.61
C GLU A 61 -14.34 10.52 -9.17
N LYS A 62 -15.08 9.41 -8.98
CA LYS A 62 -15.23 8.74 -7.69
C LYS A 62 -13.91 8.07 -7.26
N SER A 63 -13.19 7.47 -8.22
CA SER A 63 -11.84 6.93 -7.97
C SER A 63 -10.88 8.00 -7.44
N LYS A 64 -10.83 9.16 -8.10
CA LYS A 64 -10.04 10.31 -7.67
C LYS A 64 -10.46 10.77 -6.27
N ALA A 65 -11.75 10.94 -6.01
CA ALA A 65 -12.23 11.37 -4.70
C ALA A 65 -11.81 10.39 -3.60
N MET A 66 -11.98 9.09 -3.83
CA MET A 66 -11.57 8.03 -2.89
C MET A 66 -10.05 8.02 -2.67
N LEU A 67 -9.25 8.16 -3.72
CA LEU A 67 -7.79 8.25 -3.62
C LEU A 67 -7.36 9.45 -2.77
N LEU A 68 -7.95 10.63 -3.02
CA LEU A 68 -7.64 11.84 -2.27
C LEU A 68 -7.98 11.65 -0.78
N ASP A 69 -9.15 11.10 -0.49
CA ASP A 69 -9.56 10.76 0.87
C ASP A 69 -8.60 9.77 1.55
N ALA A 70 -8.12 8.78 0.80
CA ALA A 70 -7.16 7.80 1.29
C ALA A 70 -5.82 8.45 1.66
N ILE A 71 -5.21 9.21 0.74
CA ILE A 71 -3.90 9.84 0.98
C ILE A 71 -3.96 11.00 1.99
N ASP A 72 -5.14 11.59 2.20
CA ASP A 72 -5.41 12.54 3.28
C ASP A 72 -5.56 11.83 4.66
N GLY A 73 -5.51 10.50 4.68
CA GLY A 73 -5.53 9.69 5.88
C GLY A 73 -6.91 9.54 6.53
N LYS A 74 -8.00 9.72 5.77
CA LYS A 74 -9.35 9.52 6.31
C LYS A 74 -9.56 8.05 6.69
N PRO A 75 -10.11 7.72 7.87
CA PRO A 75 -10.32 6.33 8.26
C PRO A 75 -11.18 5.55 7.25
N GLY A 76 -10.79 4.32 6.91
CA GLY A 76 -11.57 3.42 6.05
C GLY A 76 -10.72 2.51 5.16
N ALA A 77 -11.38 1.59 4.46
CA ALA A 77 -10.76 0.56 3.62
C ALA A 77 -9.75 1.12 2.61
N ALA A 78 -10.05 2.26 1.99
CA ALA A 78 -9.19 2.90 1.01
C ALA A 78 -7.85 3.37 1.62
N SER A 79 -7.87 3.96 2.82
CA SER A 79 -6.64 4.32 3.53
C SER A 79 -5.86 3.11 3.99
N ASP A 80 -6.55 2.07 4.45
CA ASP A 80 -5.89 0.84 4.91
C ASP A 80 -5.18 0.12 3.75
N ILE A 81 -5.83 -0.05 2.59
CA ILE A 81 -5.21 -0.70 1.43
C ILE A 81 -4.03 0.12 0.87
N VAL A 82 -4.14 1.45 0.86
CA VAL A 82 -3.02 2.33 0.47
C VAL A 82 -1.87 2.19 1.46
N ALA A 83 -2.14 2.16 2.76
CA ALA A 83 -1.12 2.00 3.78
C ALA A 83 -0.41 0.64 3.72
N LEU A 84 -1.14 -0.45 3.42
CA LEU A 84 -0.58 -1.81 3.25
C LEU A 84 0.42 -1.86 2.10
N ASN A 85 0.01 -1.40 0.92
CA ASN A 85 0.81 -1.47 -0.31
C ASN A 85 1.94 -0.43 -0.33
N ALA A 86 1.69 0.80 0.13
CA ALA A 86 2.76 1.79 0.32
C ALA A 86 3.75 1.34 1.39
N GLY A 87 3.28 0.66 2.45
CA GLY A 87 4.13 0.10 3.49
C GLY A 87 5.07 -0.99 2.95
N ALA A 88 4.58 -1.87 2.08
CA ALA A 88 5.42 -2.85 1.37
C ALA A 88 6.47 -2.17 0.48
N SER A 89 6.10 -1.08 -0.20
CA SER A 89 7.01 -0.29 -1.02
C SER A 89 8.11 0.39 -0.18
N ILE A 90 7.75 0.98 0.97
CA ILE A 90 8.71 1.58 1.92
C ILE A 90 9.67 0.54 2.48
N TYR A 91 9.14 -0.65 2.81
CA TYR A 91 9.92 -1.76 3.33
C TYR A 91 10.92 -2.30 2.30
N THR A 92 10.46 -2.60 1.09
CA THR A 92 11.32 -3.11 0.00
C THR A 92 12.32 -2.07 -0.51
N ALA A 93 12.05 -0.77 -0.31
CA ALA A 93 13.01 0.30 -0.53
C ALA A 93 14.09 0.43 0.57
N GLY A 94 14.05 -0.39 1.63
CA GLY A 94 14.99 -0.32 2.76
C GLY A 94 14.75 0.87 3.70
N LEU A 95 13.58 1.51 3.63
CA LEU A 95 13.23 2.69 4.41
C LEU A 95 12.46 2.35 5.72
N ALA A 96 12.23 1.07 5.96
CA ALA A 96 11.69 0.50 7.20
C ALA A 96 12.28 -0.91 7.42
N PRO A 97 12.47 -1.36 8.67
CA PRO A 97 13.09 -2.67 8.96
C PRO A 97 12.15 -3.86 8.75
N SER A 98 10.84 -3.63 8.73
CA SER A 98 9.81 -4.64 8.51
C SER A 98 8.66 -4.09 7.66
N HIS A 99 7.85 -4.96 7.07
CA HIS A 99 6.62 -4.55 6.37
C HIS A 99 5.67 -3.81 7.32
N ALA A 100 5.50 -4.29 8.56
CA ALA A 100 4.67 -3.62 9.56
C ALA A 100 5.15 -2.21 9.91
N ASP A 101 6.46 -2.00 10.03
CA ASP A 101 7.01 -0.65 10.25
C ASP A 101 6.91 0.22 8.99
N GLY A 102 6.96 -0.38 7.80
CA GLY A 102 6.62 0.28 6.55
C GLY A 102 5.17 0.79 6.55
N VAL A 103 4.22 -0.03 6.98
CA VAL A 103 2.78 0.36 7.09
C VAL A 103 2.60 1.48 8.11
N LYS A 104 3.23 1.40 9.29
CA LYS A 104 3.20 2.50 10.29
C LYS A 104 3.72 3.81 9.70
N LYS A 105 4.83 3.75 8.96
CA LYS A 105 5.42 4.92 8.29
C LYS A 105 4.52 5.47 7.19
N ALA A 106 3.90 4.61 6.38
CA ALA A 106 2.93 5.01 5.36
C ALA A 106 1.75 5.75 6.00
N ARG A 107 1.15 5.20 7.05
CA ARG A 107 0.07 5.85 7.81
C ARG A 107 0.47 7.23 8.32
N ALA A 108 1.65 7.37 8.93
CA ALA A 108 2.13 8.66 9.42
C ALA A 108 2.34 9.70 8.30
N ILE A 109 2.81 9.27 7.12
CA ILE A 109 2.97 10.13 5.94
C ILE A 109 1.61 10.61 5.42
N MET A 110 0.61 9.73 5.40
CA MET A 110 -0.75 10.02 4.95
C MET A 110 -1.44 10.99 5.93
N THR A 111 -1.52 10.63 7.22
CA THR A 111 -2.19 11.47 8.23
C THR A 111 -1.47 12.78 8.51
N GLY A 112 -0.16 12.84 8.25
CA GLY A 112 0.63 14.08 8.32
C GLY A 112 0.47 14.99 7.09
N GLY A 113 -0.31 14.60 6.08
CA GLY A 113 -0.57 15.39 4.86
C GLY A 113 0.60 15.44 3.87
N ALA A 114 1.71 14.76 4.15
CA ALA A 114 2.88 14.76 3.28
C ALA A 114 2.60 14.05 1.94
N ALA A 115 1.78 13.00 1.93
CA ALA A 115 1.33 12.33 0.71
C ALA A 115 0.55 13.31 -0.20
N ARG A 116 -0.42 14.03 0.37
CA ARG A 116 -1.23 15.03 -0.36
C ARG A 116 -0.36 16.14 -0.94
N LYS A 117 0.51 16.72 -0.12
CA LYS A 117 1.46 17.75 -0.55
C LYS A 117 2.36 17.25 -1.68
N LYS A 118 2.80 15.98 -1.64
CA LYS A 118 3.63 15.40 -2.70
C LYS A 118 2.87 15.28 -4.03
N LEU A 119 1.59 14.89 -3.99
CA LEU A 119 0.74 14.86 -5.19
C LEU A 119 0.61 16.26 -5.80
N GLU A 120 0.34 17.28 -4.98
CA GLU A 120 0.22 18.67 -5.44
C GLU A 120 1.52 19.20 -6.07
N GLN A 121 2.66 18.88 -5.45
CA GLN A 121 3.98 19.19 -6.01
C GLN A 121 4.22 18.51 -7.36
N PHE A 122 3.86 17.24 -7.49
CA PHE A 122 4.00 16.50 -8.75
C PHE A 122 3.13 17.10 -9.85
N VAL A 123 1.87 17.47 -9.55
CA VAL A 123 0.97 18.14 -10.49
C VAL A 123 1.50 19.51 -10.90
N ALA A 124 2.03 20.30 -9.97
CA ALA A 124 2.61 21.60 -10.30
C ALA A 124 3.83 21.44 -11.20
N PHE A 125 4.73 20.51 -10.86
CA PHE A 125 5.94 20.23 -11.63
C PHE A 125 5.63 19.84 -13.09
N THR A 126 4.72 18.90 -13.30
CA THR A 126 4.39 18.40 -14.66
C THR A 126 3.60 19.39 -15.51
N LYS A 127 3.03 20.44 -14.92
CA LYS A 127 2.38 21.55 -15.64
C LYS A 127 3.32 22.70 -15.97
N SER A 128 4.41 22.83 -15.22
CA SER A 128 5.46 23.84 -15.45
C SER A 128 6.58 23.35 -16.37
N ALA A 129 6.66 22.04 -16.62
CA ALA A 129 7.65 21.40 -17.47
C ALA A 129 7.23 21.37 -18.94
#